data_AF-A0A9D8X041-F1
#
_entry.id   AF-A0A9D8X041-F1
#
_cell.length_a   1.000
_cell.length_b   1.000
_cell.length_c   1.000
_cell.angle_alpha   90.00
_cell.angle_beta   90.00
_cell.angle_gamma   90.00
#
_symmetry.space_group_name_H-M   'P 1'
#
loop_
_entity.id
_entity.type
_entity.pdbx_description
1 polymer ?
#
loop_
_entity_poly.entity_id
_entity_poly.type
_entity_poly.pdbx_seq_one_letter_code
_entity_poly.pdbx_strand_id
1 'polypeptide(L)'
;MKIKIYQISTEKDKRNLLFMGFEFTQRHGGVDPTEYELVFEGEVEAKHLETVYYIFNTSSEMPAGYRGRSLSVSDVVVTEDGAFFCDSFGFTKLLEEFNVREGV
;
A
#
# COMPACT_ATOMS: atom_id res chain seq x y z
N MET A 1 14.39 -2.82 -6.43
CA MET A 1 13.80 -1.74 -5.62
C MET A 1 13.43 -2.32 -4.26
N LYS A 2 13.89 -1.70 -3.17
CA LYS A 2 13.45 -2.06 -1.81
C LYS A 2 12.09 -1.44 -1.56
N ILE A 3 11.12 -2.25 -1.11
CA ILE A 3 9.75 -1.80 -0.88
C ILE A 3 9.18 -2.33 0.43
N LYS A 4 8.17 -1.62 0.94
CA LYS A 4 7.21 -2.13 1.91
C LYS A 4 5.80 -1.96 1.35
N ILE A 5 4.94 -2.96 1.53
CA ILE A 5 3.54 -2.89 1.12
C ILE A 5 2.67 -2.93 2.38
N TYR A 6 1.79 -1.94 2.47
CA TYR A 6 0.83 -1.79 3.54
C TYR A 6 -0.58 -1.87 3.00
N GLN A 7 -1.42 -2.62 3.69
CA GLN A 7 -2.82 -2.78 3.33
C GLN A 7 -3.70 -2.39 4.52
N ILE A 8 -4.81 -1.71 4.26
CA ILE A 8 -5.81 -1.47 5.31
C ILE A 8 -6.25 -2.82 5.89
N SER A 9 -6.20 -2.91 7.21
CA SER A 9 -6.68 -4.06 7.97
C SER A 9 -8.20 -4.08 7.97
N THR A 10 -8.79 -5.21 7.60
CA THR A 10 -10.25 -5.37 7.58
C THR A 10 -10.89 -5.16 8.95
N GLU A 11 -10.16 -5.43 10.04
CA GLU A 11 -10.63 -5.22 11.40
C GLU A 11 -10.57 -3.75 11.82
N LYS A 12 -9.65 -2.97 11.23
CA LYS A 12 -9.43 -1.56 11.58
C LYS A 12 -10.16 -0.59 10.65
N ASP A 13 -10.71 -1.06 9.53
CA ASP A 13 -11.40 -0.23 8.53
C ASP A 13 -12.77 0.28 8.99
N LYS A 14 -12.79 1.13 10.01
CA LYS A 14 -14.02 1.72 10.56
C LYS A 14 -14.67 2.72 9.60
N ARG A 15 -13.92 3.19 8.61
CA ARG A 15 -14.32 4.24 7.66
C ARG A 15 -14.71 3.69 6.28
N ASN A 16 -14.62 2.37 6.08
CA ASN A 16 -14.89 1.67 4.82
C ASN A 16 -14.05 2.25 3.66
N LEU A 17 -12.75 2.40 3.89
CA LEU A 17 -11.78 2.95 2.94
C LEU A 17 -11.10 1.88 2.10
N LEU A 18 -11.29 0.60 2.42
CA LEU A 18 -10.85 -0.50 1.57
C LEU A 18 -11.35 -0.31 0.14
N PHE A 19 -10.40 -0.34 -0.80
CA PHE A 19 -10.64 -0.17 -2.25
C PHE A 19 -11.16 1.20 -2.68
N MET A 20 -11.15 2.20 -1.79
CA MET A 20 -11.55 3.57 -2.12
C MET A 20 -10.37 4.38 -2.65
N GLY A 21 -10.61 5.17 -3.70
CA GLY A 21 -9.59 6.02 -4.32
C GLY A 21 -9.13 7.18 -3.41
N PHE A 22 -8.02 7.82 -3.79
CA PHE A 22 -7.34 8.78 -2.91
C PHE A 22 -8.22 9.98 -2.55
N GLU A 23 -8.95 10.54 -3.51
CA GLU A 23 -9.83 11.69 -3.27
C GLU A 23 -10.94 11.36 -2.24
N PHE A 24 -11.54 10.17 -2.34
CA PHE A 24 -12.55 9.74 -1.39
C PHE A 24 -11.92 9.58 0.00
N THR A 25 -10.78 8.91 0.09
CA THR A 25 -10.03 8.74 1.34
C THR A 25 -9.72 10.07 2.01
N GLN A 26 -9.22 11.07 1.25
CA GLN A 26 -8.95 12.42 1.78
C GLN A 26 -10.19 13.10 2.35
N ARG A 27 -11.36 12.96 1.71
CA ARG A 27 -12.64 13.52 2.21
C ARG A 27 -13.14 12.85 3.48
N HIS A 28 -12.64 11.65 3.80
CA HIS A 28 -13.05 10.84 4.96
C HIS A 28 -11.97 10.78 6.05
N GLY A 29 -11.14 11.82 6.14
CA GLY A 29 -10.10 11.94 7.18
C GLY A 29 -8.72 11.46 6.75
N GLY A 30 -8.52 11.18 5.46
CA GLY A 30 -7.21 10.88 4.88
C GLY A 30 -6.65 9.51 5.26
N VAL A 31 -5.43 9.28 4.76
CA VAL A 31 -4.66 8.06 5.02
C VAL A 31 -4.17 8.08 6.47
N ASP A 32 -4.70 7.18 7.30
CA ASP A 32 -4.24 6.99 8.68
C ASP A 32 -3.39 5.71 8.75
N PRO A 33 -2.05 5.81 8.93
CA PRO A 33 -1.18 4.64 8.99
C PRO A 33 -1.58 3.60 10.06
N THR A 34 -2.30 3.99 11.12
CA THR A 34 -2.69 3.06 12.19
C THR A 34 -3.73 2.03 11.76
N GLU A 35 -4.47 2.30 10.68
CA GLU A 35 -5.44 1.39 10.06
C GLU A 35 -4.77 0.34 9.15
N TYR A 36 -3.49 0.53 8.82
CA TYR A 36 -2.74 -0.33 7.92
C TYR A 36 -1.93 -1.41 8.64
N GLU A 37 -1.63 -2.47 7.91
CA GLU A 37 -0.74 -3.56 8.32
C GLU A 37 0.33 -3.79 7.26
N LEU A 38 1.56 -4.06 7.70
CA LEU A 38 2.66 -4.45 6.82
C LEU A 38 2.42 -5.88 6.33
N VAL A 39 2.20 -6.04 5.03
CA VAL A 39 1.96 -7.35 4.41
C VAL A 39 3.18 -7.90 3.67
N PHE A 40 4.16 -7.04 3.39
CA PHE A 40 5.43 -7.42 2.76
C PHE A 40 6.51 -6.36 2.95
N GLU A 41 7.74 -6.82 3.15
CA GLU A 41 8.96 -6.02 3.12
C GLU A 41 10.05 -6.83 2.40
N GLY A 42 10.72 -6.22 1.43
CA GLY A 42 11.78 -6.89 0.69
C GLY A 42 12.26 -6.14 -0.54
N GLU A 43 13.13 -6.78 -1.30
CA GLU A 43 13.59 -6.28 -2.60
C GLU A 43 12.85 -6.99 -3.74
N VAL A 44 12.46 -6.21 -4.75
CA VAL A 44 11.81 -6.71 -5.97
C VAL A 44 12.52 -6.20 -7.21
N GLU A 45 12.53 -7.00 -8.28
CA GLU A 45 13.08 -6.63 -9.60
C GLU A 45 12.13 -5.68 -10.36
N ALA A 46 11.94 -4.47 -9.82
CA ALA A 46 11.10 -3.43 -10.41
C ALA A 46 11.86 -2.09 -10.51
N LYS A 47 11.58 -1.33 -11.58
CA LYS A 47 12.07 0.04 -11.79
C LYS A 47 11.02 1.11 -11.44
N HIS A 48 9.73 0.77 -11.58
CA HIS A 48 8.59 1.67 -11.36
C HIS A 48 7.47 0.94 -10.62
N LEU A 49 6.56 1.69 -10.00
CA LEU A 49 5.47 1.16 -9.18
C LEU A 49 4.46 0.34 -9.99
N GLU A 50 4.33 0.60 -11.29
CA GLU A 50 3.51 -0.19 -12.20
C GLU A 50 4.02 -1.63 -12.33
N THR A 51 5.35 -1.82 -12.33
CA THR A 51 5.95 -3.17 -12.31
C THR A 51 5.73 -3.84 -10.96
N VAL A 52 5.81 -3.09 -9.86
CA VAL A 52 5.45 -3.60 -8.52
C VAL A 52 4.01 -4.09 -8.53
N TYR A 53 3.06 -3.28 -9.05
CA TYR A 53 1.68 -3.67 -9.18
C TYR A 53 1.50 -4.97 -9.95
N TYR A 54 2.19 -5.13 -11.09
CA TYR A 54 2.15 -6.37 -11.86
C TYR A 54 2.64 -7.60 -11.07
N ILE A 55 3.78 -7.47 -10.37
CA ILE A 55 4.38 -8.55 -9.57
C ILE A 55 3.41 -9.05 -8.49
N PHE A 56 2.81 -8.14 -7.72
CA PHE A 56 1.91 -8.50 -6.61
C PHE A 56 0.47 -8.82 -7.04
N ASN A 57 0.18 -8.76 -8.34
CA ASN A 57 -1.08 -9.22 -8.93
C ASN A 57 -0.93 -10.47 -9.80
N THR A 58 0.30 -10.92 -10.07
CA THR A 58 0.57 -12.12 -10.87
C THR A 58 1.04 -13.25 -9.97
N SER A 59 0.24 -14.30 -9.84
CA SER A 59 0.49 -15.38 -8.88
C SER A 59 1.83 -16.11 -9.08
N SER A 60 2.36 -16.18 -10.30
CA SER A 60 3.67 -16.78 -10.59
C SER A 60 4.87 -15.89 -10.23
N GLU A 61 4.66 -14.58 -10.12
CA GLU A 61 5.71 -13.58 -9.86
C GLU A 61 5.75 -13.13 -8.40
N MET A 62 4.67 -13.37 -7.65
CA MET A 62 4.49 -12.87 -6.30
C MET A 62 5.60 -13.40 -5.36
N PRO A 63 6.36 -12.50 -4.68
CA PRO A 63 7.46 -12.91 -3.83
C PRO A 63 7.03 -13.78 -2.65
N ALA A 64 7.91 -14.72 -2.28
CA ALA A 64 7.74 -15.50 -1.07
C ALA A 64 7.67 -14.57 0.16
N GLY A 65 6.70 -14.83 1.04
CA GLY A 65 6.48 -14.03 2.24
C GLY A 65 5.49 -12.87 2.08
N TYR A 66 4.93 -12.65 0.88
CA TYR A 66 3.74 -11.81 0.74
C TYR A 66 2.54 -12.45 1.47
N ARG A 67 1.94 -11.71 2.41
CA ARG A 67 0.82 -12.20 3.26
C ARG A 67 -0.48 -11.44 3.03
N GLY A 68 -0.49 -10.52 2.07
CA GLY A 68 -1.62 -9.65 1.78
C GLY A 68 -2.59 -10.21 0.75
N ARG A 69 -3.66 -9.47 0.50
CA ARG A 69 -4.48 -9.60 -0.72
C ARG A 69 -3.70 -9.05 -1.92
N SER A 70 -4.12 -9.31 -3.15
CA SER A 70 -3.57 -8.65 -4.34
C SER A 70 -3.41 -7.13 -4.15
N LEU A 71 -2.31 -6.55 -4.63
CA LEU A 71 -2.08 -5.11 -4.52
C LEU A 71 -3.18 -4.36 -5.28
N SER A 72 -3.85 -3.43 -4.60
CA SER A 72 -5.10 -2.83 -5.07
C SER A 72 -5.25 -1.38 -4.60
N VAL A 73 -6.30 -0.70 -5.10
CA VAL A 73 -6.68 0.63 -4.63
C VAL A 73 -6.76 0.66 -3.11
N SER A 74 -6.34 1.76 -2.48
CA SER A 74 -6.20 1.97 -1.03
C SER A 74 -4.92 1.45 -0.38
N ASP A 75 -4.18 0.57 -1.05
CA ASP A 75 -2.91 0.08 -0.52
C ASP A 75 -1.81 1.15 -0.62
N VAL A 76 -0.78 1.04 0.22
CA VAL A 76 0.36 1.96 0.24
C VAL A 76 1.65 1.19 -0.04
N VAL A 77 2.40 1.64 -1.03
CA VAL A 77 3.75 1.15 -1.34
C VAL A 77 4.75 2.19 -0.88
N VAL A 78 5.66 1.81 0.02
CA VAL A 78 6.76 2.66 0.49
C VAL A 78 8.05 2.24 -0.18
N THR A 79 8.76 3.20 -0.75
CA THR A 79 10.09 3.04 -1.36
C THR A 79 11.06 4.06 -0.75
N GLU A 80 12.30 4.09 -1.23
CA GLU A 80 13.26 5.13 -0.86
C GLU A 80 12.82 6.55 -1.30
N ASP A 81 11.96 6.65 -2.31
CA ASP A 81 11.47 7.93 -2.85
C ASP A 81 10.25 8.48 -2.09
N GLY A 82 9.66 7.69 -1.20
CA GLY A 82 8.51 8.07 -0.37
C GLY A 82 7.42 7.01 -0.31
N ALA A 83 6.25 7.42 0.18
CA ALA A 83 5.06 6.57 0.26
C ALA A 83 4.08 6.92 -0.86
N PHE A 84 3.50 5.88 -1.46
CA PHE A 84 2.67 5.99 -2.63
C PHE A 84 1.37 5.22 -2.42
N PHE A 85 0.25 5.93 -2.48
CA PHE A 85 -1.08 5.37 -2.43
C PHE A 85 -1.43 4.78 -3.79
N CYS A 86 -1.83 3.52 -3.85
CA CYS A 86 -2.37 2.90 -5.05
C CYS A 86 -3.78 3.47 -5.28
N ASP A 87 -3.95 4.23 -6.34
CA ASP A 87 -5.24 4.82 -6.71
C ASP A 87 -5.87 4.05 -7.88
N SER A 88 -7.09 4.42 -8.25
CA SER A 88 -7.79 3.90 -9.44
C SER A 88 -6.98 4.03 -10.73
N PHE A 89 -6.10 5.05 -10.81
CA PHE A 89 -5.19 5.27 -11.93
C PHE A 89 -3.77 5.54 -11.41
N GLY A 90 -2.96 4.47 -11.34
CA GLY A 90 -1.57 4.57 -10.96
C GLY A 90 -1.38 4.84 -9.47
N PHE A 91 -0.38 5.66 -9.15
CA PHE A 91 0.06 5.88 -7.78
C PHE A 91 0.13 7.37 -7.44
N THR A 92 -0.49 7.74 -6.32
CA THR A 92 -0.46 9.09 -5.78
C THR A 92 0.58 9.18 -4.66
N LYS A 93 1.59 10.04 -4.82
CA LYS A 93 2.60 10.26 -3.78
C LYS A 93 1.97 10.95 -2.57
N LEU A 94 2.16 10.37 -1.38
CA LEU A 94 1.77 10.97 -0.12
C LEU A 94 2.75 12.10 0.23
N LEU A 95 2.22 13.26 0.62
CA LEU A 95 3.02 14.41 1.04
C LEU A 95 3.47 14.29 2.50
N GLU A 96 2.68 13.61 3.31
CA GLU A 96 2.96 13.35 4.73
C GLU A 96 3.71 12.02 4.89
N GLU A 97 4.53 11.93 5.93
CA GLU A 97 5.23 10.69 6.25
C GLU A 97 4.24 9.56 6.59
N PHE A 98 4.40 8.41 5.92
CA PHE A 98 3.62 7.22 6.22
C PHE A 98 4.39 6.32 7.19
N ASN A 99 4.06 6.44 8.48
CA ASN A 99 4.69 5.66 9.55
C ASN A 99 3.62 4.89 10.34
N VAL A 100 3.53 3.59 10.09
CA VAL A 100 2.75 2.71 10.97
C VAL A 100 3.53 2.61 12.28
N ARG A 101 2.99 3.18 13.36
CA ARG A 101 3.55 2.99 14.69
C ARG A 101 3.39 1.52 15.04
N GLU A 102 4.47 0.75 14.99
CA GLU A 102 4.50 -0.57 15.60
C GLU A 102 4.21 -0.37 17.09
N GLY A 103 3.14 -0.99 17.58
CA GLY A 103 2.69 -0.84 18.96
C GLY A 103 3.84 -1.12 19.92
N VAL A 104 3.97 -0.25 20.92
CA VAL A 104 4.83 -0.43 22.11
C VAL A 104 4.40 -1.67 22.89
#